data_AF-A0A016U8Q1-F1
#
_entry.id   AF-A0A016U8Q1-F1
#
_cell.length_a   1.000
_cell.length_b   1.000
_cell.length_c   1.000
_cell.angle_alpha   90.00
_cell.angle_beta   90.00
_cell.angle_gamma   90.00
#
_symmetry.space_group_name_H-M   'P 1'
#
loop_
_entity.id
_entity.type
_entity.pdbx_description
1 polymer ?
#
loop_
_entity_poly.entity_id
_entity_poly.type
_entity_poly.pdbx_seq_one_letter_code
_entity_poly.pdbx_strand_id
1 'polypeptide(L)'
;MIINAATTKVGCTYNVCGNRMVILCLYDEIAYITEKILYDTGNPCTRNEHCTTYRKSTCDTATGLCVKPDEPRDNGESNMCSPSNGMTDRTRRTILDLHNDFRFELSTFME
;
A
#
# COMPACT_ATOMS: atom_id res chain seq x y z
N MET A 1 1.94 -13.47 -2.55
CA MET A 1 2.57 -14.40 -1.57
C MET A 1 2.02 -14.03 -0.21
N ILE A 2 1.54 -14.99 0.58
CA ILE A 2 0.72 -14.73 1.79
C ILE A 2 1.46 -13.87 2.83
N ILE A 3 2.77 -14.05 2.97
CA ILE A 3 3.58 -13.45 4.05
C ILE A 3 4.29 -12.15 3.65
N ASN A 4 4.02 -11.60 2.46
CA ASN A 4 4.66 -10.36 2.04
C ASN A 4 4.09 -9.20 2.87
N ALA A 5 4.89 -8.60 3.74
CA ALA A 5 4.47 -7.57 4.70
C ALA A 5 3.91 -6.30 4.04
N ALA A 6 4.31 -6.02 2.79
CA ALA A 6 3.73 -4.91 2.02
C ALA A 6 2.31 -5.20 1.50
N THR A 7 1.85 -6.44 1.43
CA THR A 7 0.51 -6.75 0.90
C THR A 7 -0.59 -6.21 1.83
N THR A 8 -1.52 -5.41 1.28
CA THR A 8 -2.63 -4.81 2.05
C THR A 8 -4.01 -5.29 1.63
N LYS A 9 -4.11 -5.92 0.46
CA LYS A 9 -5.38 -6.43 -0.08
C LYS A 9 -5.19 -7.86 -0.58
N VAL A 10 -6.19 -8.68 -0.26
CA VAL A 10 -6.32 -10.05 -0.75
C VAL A 10 -7.73 -10.27 -1.28
N GLY A 11 -7.81 -10.89 -2.44
CA GLY A 11 -9.07 -11.35 -3.02
C GLY A 11 -8.96 -12.83 -3.37
N CYS A 12 -9.82 -13.67 -2.79
CA CYS A 12 -9.82 -15.10 -3.03
C CYS A 12 -11.12 -15.56 -3.68
N THR A 13 -11.04 -16.59 -4.52
CA THR A 13 -12.16 -17.28 -5.14
C THR A 13 -11.91 -18.78 -5.15
N TYR A 14 -12.95 -19.57 -5.32
CA TYR A 14 -12.83 -21.01 -5.47
C TYR A 14 -13.78 -21.55 -6.55
N ASN A 15 -13.46 -22.72 -7.08
CA ASN A 15 -14.33 -23.44 -8.01
C ASN A 15 -14.19 -24.96 -7.77
N VAL A 16 -15.28 -25.71 -7.93
CA VAL A 16 -15.32 -27.16 -7.79
C VAL A 16 -15.44 -27.80 -9.18
N CYS A 17 -14.43 -28.57 -9.57
CA CYS A 17 -14.34 -29.26 -10.86
C CYS A 17 -14.43 -30.77 -10.63
N GLY A 18 -15.64 -31.33 -10.67
CA GLY A 18 -15.87 -32.75 -10.38
C GLY A 18 -15.55 -33.08 -8.92
N ASN A 19 -14.53 -33.91 -8.70
CA ASN A 19 -14.04 -34.27 -7.36
C ASN A 19 -12.84 -33.42 -6.88
N ARG A 20 -12.53 -32.30 -7.56
CA ARG A 20 -11.44 -31.38 -7.20
C ARG A 20 -11.99 -30.01 -6.82
N MET A 21 -11.35 -29.36 -5.85
CA MET A 21 -11.57 -27.96 -5.53
C MET A 21 -10.30 -27.17 -5.88
N VAL A 22 -10.47 -26.03 -6.55
CA VAL A 22 -9.41 -25.08 -6.87
C VAL A 22 -9.69 -23.79 -6.12
N ILE A 23 -8.68 -23.26 -5.44
CA ILE A 23 -8.73 -21.97 -4.74
C ILE A 23 -7.68 -21.07 -5.37
N LEU A 24 -8.06 -19.85 -5.73
CA LEU A 24 -7.18 -18.82 -6.27
C LEU A 24 -7.27 -17.57 -5.40
N CYS A 25 -6.12 -17.08 -4.95
CA CYS A 25 -6.01 -15.79 -4.27
C CYS A 25 -5.08 -14.85 -5.04
N LEU A 26 -5.51 -13.60 -5.20
CA LEU A 26 -4.73 -12.51 -5.74
C LEU A 26 -4.37 -11.54 -4.60
N TYR A 27 -3.18 -10.97 -4.70
CA TYR A 27 -2.61 -10.03 -3.75
C TYR A 27 -2.22 -8.75 -4.50
N ASP A 28 -2.35 -7.60 -3.87
CA ASP A 28 -2.08 -6.28 -4.47
C ASP A 28 -0.59 -5.95 -4.64
N GLU A 29 0.29 -6.81 -4.12
CA GLU A 29 1.75 -6.64 -4.19
C GLU A 29 2.45 -7.86 -4.79
N ILE A 30 3.46 -7.58 -5.61
CA ILE A 30 4.28 -8.60 -6.28
C ILE A 30 5.33 -9.10 -5.29
N ALA A 31 5.35 -10.40 -5.01
CA ALA A 31 6.21 -10.97 -3.97
C ALA A 31 7.16 -12.09 -4.44
N TYR A 32 7.17 -12.42 -5.73
CA TYR A 32 7.96 -13.53 -6.29
C TYR A 32 9.21 -13.06 -7.07
N ILE A 33 9.66 -11.84 -6.80
CA ILE A 33 10.89 -11.29 -7.40
C ILE A 33 12.09 -11.87 -6.66
N THR A 34 13.08 -12.40 -7.38
CA THR A 34 14.31 -12.94 -6.79
C THR A 34 14.97 -11.88 -5.88
N GLU A 35 15.46 -12.30 -4.72
CA GLU A 35 16.09 -11.43 -3.70
C GLU A 35 15.17 -10.37 -3.07
N LYS A 36 13.86 -10.37 -3.37
CA LYS A 36 12.91 -9.50 -2.65
C LYS A 36 12.79 -9.95 -1.19
N ILE A 37 13.03 -9.01 -0.28
CA ILE A 37 12.71 -9.16 1.14
C ILE A 37 11.18 -9.18 1.30
N LEU A 38 10.66 -10.25 1.90
CA LEU A 38 9.21 -10.41 2.13
C LEU A 38 8.74 -9.63 3.36
N TYR A 39 9.59 -9.51 4.37
CA TYR A 39 9.36 -8.76 5.59
C TYR A 39 10.70 -8.48 6.27
N ASP A 40 10.77 -7.37 7.01
CA ASP A 40 11.92 -7.08 7.86
C ASP A 40 11.83 -7.87 9.16
N THR A 41 12.99 -8.34 9.65
CA THR A 41 13.04 -8.98 10.97
C THR A 41 12.99 -7.91 12.05
N GLY A 42 12.06 -8.04 12.99
CA GLY A 42 11.92 -7.07 14.06
C GLY A 42 10.73 -7.35 14.96
N ASN A 43 10.47 -6.40 15.86
CA ASN A 43 9.27 -6.43 16.70
C ASN A 43 8.05 -5.93 15.92
N PRO A 44 6.84 -6.45 16.21
CA PRO A 44 5.61 -5.90 15.66
C PRO A 44 5.43 -4.43 16.04
N CYS A 45 4.56 -3.72 15.32
CA CYS A 45 4.27 -2.33 15.65
C CYS A 45 3.61 -2.25 17.03
N THR A 46 3.90 -1.16 17.76
CA THR A 46 3.25 -0.84 19.04
C THR A 46 2.70 0.59 19.07
N ARG A 47 3.00 1.37 18.03
CA ARG A 47 2.56 2.75 17.80
C ARG A 47 2.64 3.06 16.31
N ASN A 48 1.91 4.07 15.88
CA ASN A 48 1.74 4.38 14.45
C ASN A 48 3.07 4.66 13.74
N GLU A 49 4.04 5.25 14.44
CA GLU A 49 5.34 5.66 13.89
C GLU A 49 6.21 4.46 13.48
N HIS A 50 5.89 3.25 13.95
CA HIS A 50 6.58 2.03 13.52
C HIS A 50 6.10 1.53 12.15
N CYS A 51 4.98 2.03 11.65
CA CYS A 51 4.39 1.61 10.38
C CYS A 51 4.86 2.49 9.22
N THR A 52 6.04 2.17 8.71
CA THR A 52 6.76 3.03 7.75
C THR A 52 6.58 2.60 6.28
N THR A 53 6.08 1.39 6.01
CA THR A 53 5.91 0.89 4.63
C THR A 53 4.97 1.75 3.78
N TYR A 54 3.84 2.17 4.36
CA TYR A 54 2.89 3.08 3.72
C TYR A 54 2.69 4.30 4.62
N ARG A 55 2.71 5.49 4.03
CA ARG A 55 2.53 6.73 4.77
C ARG A 55 1.17 6.79 5.47
N LYS A 56 1.14 7.45 6.62
CA LYS A 56 -0.06 7.64 7.45
C LYS A 56 -0.72 6.33 7.88
N SER A 57 0.03 5.22 7.86
CA SER A 57 -0.43 3.96 8.44
C SER A 57 -0.55 4.07 9.94
N THR A 58 -1.50 3.33 10.50
CA THR A 58 -1.66 3.19 11.94
C THR A 58 -1.22 1.80 12.38
N CYS A 59 -0.97 1.64 13.67
CA CYS A 59 -0.70 0.35 14.27
C CYS A 59 -1.97 -0.21 14.93
N ASP A 60 -2.41 -1.38 14.49
CA ASP A 60 -3.33 -2.19 15.28
C ASP A 60 -2.56 -2.85 16.43
N THR A 61 -2.52 -2.16 17.56
CA THR A 61 -1.76 -2.61 18.74
C THR A 61 -2.26 -3.93 19.35
N ALA A 62 -3.48 -4.38 19.02
CA ALA A 62 -3.99 -5.68 19.48
C ALA A 62 -3.35 -6.84 18.73
N THR A 63 -3.03 -6.65 17.44
CA THR A 63 -2.47 -7.69 16.55
C THR A 63 -1.00 -7.47 16.22
N GLY A 64 -0.49 -6.25 16.40
CA GLY A 64 0.85 -5.85 16.00
C GLY A 64 1.00 -5.58 14.50
N LEU A 65 -0.13 -5.47 13.77
CA LEU A 65 -0.15 -5.26 12.32
C LEU A 65 -0.30 -3.78 11.95
N CYS A 66 0.37 -3.37 10.88
CA CYS A 66 0.20 -2.05 10.30
C CYS A 66 -1.02 -1.99 9.39
N VAL A 67 -1.84 -0.94 9.54
CA VAL A 67 -3.04 -0.70 8.75
C VAL A 67 -2.79 0.48 7.81
N LYS A 68 -2.76 0.19 6.51
CA LYS A 68 -2.66 1.21 5.46
C LYS A 68 -3.94 2.06 5.44
N PRO A 69 -3.85 3.39 5.31
CA PRO A 69 -5.04 4.23 5.17
C PRO A 69 -5.81 3.89 3.90
N ASP A 70 -7.13 4.00 3.96
CA ASP A 70 -7.98 3.84 2.79
C ASP A 70 -7.66 4.91 1.76
N GLU A 71 -7.32 4.47 0.55
CA GLU A 71 -7.26 5.36 -0.60
C GLU A 71 -8.68 5.48 -1.17
N PRO A 72 -9.27 6.69 -1.18
CA PRO A 72 -10.54 6.88 -1.87
C PRO A 72 -10.45 6.44 -3.34
N ARG A 73 -11.59 6.26 -4.03
CA ARG A 73 -11.53 5.92 -5.45
C ARG A 73 -11.11 7.13 -6.28
N ASP A 74 -10.41 6.88 -7.37
CA ASP A 74 -10.21 7.89 -8.40
C ASP A 74 -11.52 8.09 -9.16
N ASN A 75 -11.98 9.33 -9.23
CA ASN A 75 -13.19 9.70 -9.96
C ASN A 75 -12.91 10.02 -11.43
N GLY A 76 -11.63 9.98 -11.86
CA GLY A 76 -11.24 10.24 -13.25
C GLY A 76 -11.22 11.71 -13.63
N GLU A 77 -11.46 12.62 -12.68
CA GLU A 77 -11.50 14.06 -12.96
C GLU A 77 -10.12 14.60 -13.33
N SER A 78 -10.09 15.54 -14.27
CA SER A 78 -8.90 16.29 -14.67
C SER A 78 -9.27 17.74 -14.90
N ASN A 79 -9.65 18.43 -13.83
CA ASN A 79 -10.04 19.84 -13.83
C ASN A 79 -8.84 20.77 -13.55
N MET A 80 -7.76 20.26 -12.93
CA MET A 80 -6.56 21.06 -12.65
C MET A 80 -5.73 21.33 -13.92
N CYS A 81 -5.78 20.43 -14.90
CA CYS A 81 -5.08 20.55 -16.17
C CYS A 81 -5.94 19.97 -17.29
N SER A 82 -5.77 20.47 -18.52
CA SER A 82 -6.48 19.94 -19.69
C SER A 82 -6.36 18.41 -19.79
N PRO A 83 -7.46 17.70 -20.10
CA PRO A 83 -7.50 16.24 -20.11
C PRO A 83 -6.83 15.68 -21.37
N SER A 84 -5.49 15.66 -21.41
CA SER A 84 -4.75 15.18 -22.58
C SER A 84 -3.87 13.94 -22.35
N ASN A 85 -3.57 13.57 -21.10
CA ASN A 85 -2.43 12.66 -20.81
C ASN A 85 -2.74 11.49 -19.86
N GLY A 86 -4.00 11.13 -19.63
CA GLY A 86 -4.37 9.99 -18.75
C GLY A 86 -4.12 10.22 -17.25
N MET A 87 -3.75 11.44 -16.84
CA MET A 87 -3.55 11.81 -15.44
C MET A 87 -4.78 12.50 -14.85
N THR A 88 -5.16 12.06 -13.66
CA THR A 88 -6.28 12.60 -12.88
C THR A 88 -5.81 13.62 -11.85
N ASP A 89 -6.70 14.49 -11.40
CA ASP A 89 -6.43 15.46 -10.33
C ASP A 89 -6.03 14.76 -9.03
N ARG A 90 -6.60 13.59 -8.76
CA ARG A 90 -6.22 12.74 -7.64
C ARG A 90 -4.76 12.29 -7.75
N THR A 91 -4.36 11.78 -8.92
CA THR A 91 -2.98 11.36 -9.15
C THR A 91 -2.02 12.54 -8.99
N ARG A 92 -2.38 13.72 -9.51
CA ARG A 92 -1.59 14.96 -9.35
C ARG A 92 -1.38 15.32 -7.89
N ARG A 93 -2.45 15.34 -7.08
CA ARG A 93 -2.36 15.64 -5.64
C ARG A 93 -1.54 14.59 -4.90
N THR A 94 -1.75 13.31 -5.20
CA THR A 94 -0.98 12.21 -4.57
C THR A 94 0.52 12.39 -4.79
N ILE A 95 0.94 12.70 -6.02
CA ILE A 95 2.35 12.95 -6.33
C ILE A 95 2.86 14.21 -5.61
N LEU A 96 2.08 15.29 -5.63
CA LEU A 96 2.45 16.56 -5.00
C LEU A 96 2.61 16.43 -3.48
N ASP A 97 1.63 15.81 -2.82
CA ASP A 97 1.64 15.57 -1.38
C ASP A 97 2.83 14.68 -1.02
N LEU A 98 3.07 13.61 -1.80
CA LEU A 98 4.23 12.74 -1.59
C LEU A 98 5.56 13.52 -1.65
N HIS A 99 5.71 14.40 -2.64
CA HIS A 99 6.91 15.24 -2.80
C HIS A 99 7.08 16.25 -1.66
N ASN A 100 6.00 16.91 -1.24
CA ASN A 100 6.05 17.91 -0.19
C ASN A 100 6.35 17.28 1.17
N ASP A 101 5.81 16.09 1.46
CA ASP A 101 6.16 15.32 2.65
C ASP A 101 7.67 14.98 2.69
N PHE A 102 8.25 14.50 1.57
CA PHE A 102 9.69 14.24 1.52
C PHE A 102 10.52 15.51 1.74
N ARG A 103 10.08 16.64 1.17
CA ARG A 103 10.73 17.94 1.38
C ARG A 103 10.67 18.36 2.83
N PHE A 104 9.53 18.17 3.49
CA PHE A 104 9.34 18.49 4.89
C PHE A 104 10.27 17.64 5.77
N GLU A 105 10.27 16.32 5.58
CA GLU A 105 11.16 15.40 6.31
C GLU A 105 12.63 15.84 6.19
N LEU A 106 13.11 16.08 4.97
CA LEU A 106 14.48 16.55 4.74
C LEU A 106 14.79 17.90 5.38
N SER A 107 13.82 18.83 5.42
CA SER A 107 14.01 20.13 6.06
C SER A 107 14.17 20.01 7.57
N THR A 108 13.44 19.11 8.22
CA THR A 108 13.53 18.85 9.67
C THR A 108 14.80 18.09 10.05
N PHE A 109 15.37 17.28 9.14
CA PHE A 109 16.66 16.62 9.38
C PHE A 109 17.87 17.57 9.35
N MET A 110 17.72 18.78 8.81
CA MET A 110 18.80 19.77 8.70
C MET A 110 18.86 20.76 9.89
N GLU A 111 17.99 20.61 10.89
CA GLU A 111 17.97 21.37 12.15
C GLU A 111 18.44 20.51 13.33
#